data_AF-A0A2R6QMA6-F1
#
_entry.id   AF-A0A2R6QMA6-F1
#
_cell.length_a   1.000
_cell.length_b   1.000
_cell.length_c   1.000
_cell.angle_alpha   90.00
_cell.angle_beta   90.00
_cell.angle_gamma   90.00
#
_symmetry.space_group_name_H-M   'P 1'
#
loop_
_entity.id
_entity.type
_entity.pdbx_description
1 polymer ?
#
loop_
_entity_poly.entity_id
_entity_poly.type
_entity_poly.pdbx_seq_one_letter_code
_entity_poly.pdbx_strand_id
1 'polypeptide(L)'
;MASLIEFVDSIVWHGNIGNPAPVWCDITTKFLIGAGVGIPAASLCINRRLYKIASVHVTSITRQAKRRAIFIDISIGMGIPIIVMTLHTIVQGHRFNVLEDIGCIPTTYLTPPAYPLVLMWPLLLGCISFIYATLTLVSFWRRRVEFAVVLKSNSSLTASRYFRLMLLSCIEMVCTVPLGAYSIYIDTAGVHVDAWISWADTHFDFWFIEFVPASVWQNNHNYVVAVELGRWLYPISGLLFFALFGFAEEAMRHYRVAFWWIARHFGIQPRVGNLSSVNIYNKSQHLNPNISIPTSQSPKGVKD
;
A
#
# COMPACT_ATOMS: atom_id res chain seq x y z
N MET A 1 1.98 -5.15 -7.69
CA MET A 1 1.13 -5.50 -8.85
C MET A 1 1.13 -4.37 -9.87
N ALA A 2 0.74 -3.14 -9.51
CA ALA A 2 0.78 -2.00 -10.43
C ALA A 2 2.14 -1.81 -11.14
N SER A 3 3.27 -1.86 -10.43
CA SER A 3 4.60 -1.75 -11.07
C SER A 3 4.93 -2.88 -12.06
N LEU A 4 4.30 -4.06 -11.91
CA LEU A 4 4.45 -5.16 -12.87
C LEU A 4 3.59 -4.91 -14.11
N ILE A 5 2.41 -4.34 -13.93
CA ILE A 5 1.53 -3.92 -15.04
C ILE A 5 2.28 -2.93 -15.93
N GLU A 6 2.80 -1.85 -15.33
CA GLU A 6 3.57 -0.82 -16.06
C GLU A 6 4.80 -1.40 -16.77
N PHE A 7 5.46 -2.39 -16.16
CA PHE A 7 6.60 -3.07 -16.78
C PHE A 7 6.20 -3.88 -18.02
N VAL A 8 5.10 -4.64 -17.94
CA VAL A 8 4.58 -5.39 -19.08
C VAL A 8 4.11 -4.44 -20.17
N ASP A 9 3.40 -3.37 -19.80
CA ASP A 9 2.88 -2.37 -20.73
C ASP A 9 4.03 -1.69 -21.51
N SER A 10 5.10 -1.31 -20.80
CA SER A 10 6.31 -0.72 -21.40
C SER A 10 7.02 -1.67 -22.39
N ILE A 11 6.88 -2.99 -22.26
CA ILE A 11 7.50 -3.96 -23.17
C ILE A 11 6.60 -4.20 -24.39
N VAL A 12 5.29 -4.39 -24.15
CA VAL A 12 4.34 -4.79 -25.19
C VAL A 12 3.98 -3.63 -26.14
N TRP A 13 3.94 -2.40 -25.62
CA TRP A 13 3.57 -1.20 -26.38
C TRP A 13 4.77 -0.35 -26.81
N HIS A 14 6.00 -0.86 -26.66
CA HIS A 14 7.19 -0.16 -27.16
C HIS A 14 7.16 -0.04 -28.69
N GLY A 15 7.07 1.20 -29.20
CA GLY A 15 6.96 1.49 -30.63
C GLY A 15 5.72 0.90 -31.30
N ASN A 16 4.68 0.59 -30.52
CA ASN A 16 3.46 -0.03 -31.02
C ASN A 16 2.23 0.61 -30.38
N ILE A 17 1.24 0.95 -31.21
CA ILE A 17 -0.05 1.50 -30.78
C ILE A 17 -1.18 0.47 -30.85
N GLY A 18 -0.96 -0.72 -31.41
CA GLY A 18 -2.00 -1.74 -31.55
C GLY A 18 -2.56 -2.23 -30.21
N ASN A 19 -3.64 -3.01 -30.25
CA ASN A 19 -4.17 -3.70 -29.07
C ASN A 19 -3.86 -5.20 -29.13
N PRO A 20 -2.62 -5.63 -28.84
CA PRO A 20 -2.24 -7.03 -28.90
C PRO A 20 -2.91 -7.90 -27.82
N ALA A 21 -3.41 -7.29 -26.73
CA ALA A 21 -3.96 -8.00 -25.58
C ALA A 21 -5.18 -7.26 -24.98
N PRO A 22 -6.37 -7.35 -25.59
CA PRO A 22 -7.56 -6.61 -25.14
C PRO A 22 -8.00 -6.98 -23.72
N VAL A 23 -7.94 -8.27 -23.36
CA VAL A 23 -8.32 -8.76 -22.02
C VAL A 23 -7.36 -8.25 -20.94
N TRP A 24 -6.09 -8.06 -21.29
CA TRP A 24 -5.11 -7.49 -20.37
C TRP A 24 -5.51 -6.06 -20.01
N CYS A 25 -5.82 -5.23 -21.01
CA CYS A 25 -6.19 -3.83 -20.81
C CYS A 25 -7.48 -3.63 -20.00
N ASP A 26 -8.48 -4.50 -20.15
CA ASP A 26 -9.68 -4.45 -19.30
C ASP A 26 -9.35 -4.65 -17.82
N ILE A 27 -8.45 -5.58 -17.54
CA ILE A 27 -8.06 -5.95 -16.19
C ILE A 27 -7.15 -4.86 -15.61
N THR A 28 -6.10 -4.48 -16.34
CA THR A 28 -5.07 -3.57 -15.84
C THR A 28 -5.61 -2.18 -15.56
N THR A 29 -6.42 -1.62 -16.44
CA THR A 29 -6.99 -0.27 -16.26
C THR A 29 -7.84 -0.17 -15.00
N LYS A 30 -8.65 -1.19 -14.69
CA LYS A 30 -9.40 -1.27 -13.43
C LYS A 30 -8.48 -1.43 -12.22
N PHE A 31 -7.47 -2.29 -12.32
CA PHE A 31 -6.49 -2.46 -11.24
C PHE A 31 -5.67 -1.19 -10.98
N LEU A 32 -5.35 -0.39 -11.99
CA LEU A 32 -4.64 0.88 -11.83
C LEU A 32 -5.48 1.89 -11.03
N ILE A 33 -6.78 2.03 -11.34
CA ILE A 33 -7.70 2.85 -10.54
C ILE A 33 -7.76 2.36 -9.09
N GLY A 34 -7.90 1.04 -8.91
CA GLY A 34 -7.90 0.43 -7.58
C GLY A 34 -6.59 0.65 -6.81
N ALA A 35 -5.45 0.56 -7.50
CA ALA A 35 -4.12 0.77 -6.90
C ALA A 35 -3.92 2.21 -6.45
N GLY A 36 -4.38 3.19 -7.24
CA GLY A 36 -4.33 4.62 -6.90
C GLY A 36 -5.02 4.95 -5.57
N VAL A 37 -6.08 4.23 -5.21
CA VAL A 37 -6.78 4.37 -3.92
C VAL A 37 -6.28 3.38 -2.86
N GLY A 38 -5.85 2.19 -3.28
CA GLY A 38 -5.39 1.12 -2.40
C GLY A 38 -4.10 1.46 -1.67
N ILE A 39 -3.17 2.17 -2.32
CA ILE A 39 -1.91 2.61 -1.69
C ILE A 39 -2.17 3.54 -0.49
N PRO A 40 -2.89 4.67 -0.63
CA PRO A 40 -3.19 5.55 0.50
C PRO A 40 -4.11 4.87 1.54
N ALA A 41 -5.02 3.97 1.12
CA ALA A 41 -5.84 3.18 2.04
C ALA A 41 -4.98 2.24 2.92
N ALA A 42 -3.99 1.58 2.33
CA ALA A 42 -3.04 0.73 3.05
C ALA A 42 -2.16 1.55 4.00
N SER A 43 -1.68 2.72 3.54
CA SER A 43 -0.94 3.69 4.37
C SER A 43 -1.74 4.12 5.59
N LEU A 44 -3.03 4.47 5.41
CA LEU A 44 -3.95 4.79 6.50
C LEU A 44 -4.10 3.61 7.49
N CYS A 45 -4.24 2.38 7.00
CA CYS A 45 -4.34 1.19 7.86
C CYS A 45 -3.06 0.99 8.69
N ILE A 46 -1.88 1.22 8.10
CA ILE A 46 -0.59 1.16 8.80
C ILE A 46 -0.56 2.24 9.90
N ASN A 47 -0.82 3.50 9.56
CA ASN A 47 -0.82 4.60 10.52
C ASN A 47 -1.81 4.40 11.66
N ARG A 48 -3.01 3.90 11.37
CA ARG A 48 -4.02 3.55 12.38
C ARG A 48 -3.53 2.47 13.34
N ARG A 49 -2.81 1.45 12.85
CA ARG A 49 -2.21 0.41 13.70
C ARG A 49 -1.09 0.97 14.55
N LEU A 50 -0.20 1.77 13.97
CA LEU A 50 0.88 2.43 14.71
C LEU A 50 0.32 3.33 15.82
N TYR A 51 -0.71 4.13 15.51
CA TYR A 51 -1.41 4.97 16.49
C TYR A 51 -1.98 4.16 17.65
N LYS A 52 -2.63 3.03 17.37
CA LYS A 52 -3.16 2.15 18.43
C LYS A 52 -2.04 1.60 19.30
N ILE A 53 -0.92 1.18 18.73
CA ILE A 53 0.23 0.70 19.51
C ILE A 53 0.82 1.81 20.38
N ALA A 54 0.90 3.04 19.86
CA ALA A 54 1.41 4.20 20.61
C ALA A 54 0.45 4.70 21.71
N SER A 55 -0.86 4.48 21.56
CA SER A 55 -1.89 4.96 22.50
C SER A 55 -2.33 3.92 23.54
N VAL A 56 -2.11 2.62 23.30
CA VAL A 56 -2.51 1.55 24.22
C VAL A 56 -1.66 1.58 25.50
N HIS A 57 -2.35 1.70 26.63
CA HIS A 57 -1.82 1.43 27.96
C HIS A 57 -1.66 -0.09 28.19
N VAL A 58 -0.87 -0.50 29.18
CA VAL A 58 -0.53 -1.91 29.51
C VAL A 58 -1.76 -2.80 29.87
N THR A 59 -2.99 -2.33 29.65
CA THR A 59 -4.21 -3.10 29.84
C THR A 59 -4.38 -4.14 28.72
N SER A 60 -4.87 -5.32 29.09
CA SER A 60 -4.98 -6.47 28.18
C SER A 60 -5.86 -6.15 26.96
N ILE A 61 -5.26 -6.10 25.76
CA ILE A 61 -6.02 -6.03 24.51
C ILE A 61 -6.86 -7.32 24.41
N THR A 62 -8.19 -7.17 24.37
CA THR A 62 -9.09 -8.32 24.22
C THR A 62 -9.02 -8.90 22.80
N ARG A 63 -9.23 -10.21 22.67
CA ARG A 63 -9.25 -10.91 21.38
C ARG A 63 -10.31 -10.33 20.43
N GLN A 64 -11.44 -9.89 20.98
CA GLN A 64 -12.52 -9.23 20.24
C GLN A 64 -12.08 -7.89 19.66
N ALA A 65 -11.37 -7.06 20.44
CA ALA A 65 -10.83 -5.78 19.96
C ALA A 65 -9.83 -5.98 18.81
N LYS A 66 -8.99 -7.02 18.88
CA LYS A 66 -8.05 -7.38 17.80
C LYS A 66 -8.79 -7.78 16.51
N ARG A 67 -9.82 -8.65 16.61
CA ARG A 67 -10.64 -9.04 15.45
C ARG A 67 -11.34 -7.84 14.82
N ARG A 68 -11.97 -6.99 15.64
CA ARG A 68 -12.63 -5.76 15.16
C ARG A 68 -11.64 -4.82 14.46
N ALA A 69 -10.40 -4.70 14.96
CA ALA A 69 -9.38 -3.90 14.31
C ALA A 69 -9.04 -4.43 12.91
N ILE A 70 -8.85 -5.75 12.77
CA ILE A 70 -8.56 -6.42 11.49
C ILE A 70 -9.71 -6.22 10.50
N PHE A 71 -10.96 -6.43 10.92
CA PHE A 71 -12.11 -6.21 10.03
C PHE A 71 -12.16 -4.77 9.52
N ILE A 72 -11.96 -3.78 10.39
CA ILE A 72 -11.91 -2.37 9.97
C ILE A 72 -10.79 -2.12 8.96
N ASP A 73 -9.60 -2.67 9.20
CA ASP A 73 -8.47 -2.47 8.27
C ASP A 73 -8.72 -3.16 6.92
N ILE A 74 -9.37 -4.32 6.91
CA ILE A 74 -9.77 -5.01 5.68
C ILE A 74 -10.83 -4.19 4.92
N SER A 75 -11.82 -3.67 5.63
CA SER A 75 -12.85 -2.80 5.03
C SER A 75 -12.27 -1.53 4.43
N ILE A 76 -11.28 -0.92 5.08
CA ILE A 76 -10.60 0.28 4.56
C ILE A 76 -9.66 -0.08 3.40
N GLY A 77 -8.76 -1.05 3.62
CA GLY A 77 -7.67 -1.37 2.68
C GLY A 77 -8.11 -2.12 1.41
N MET A 78 -9.23 -2.84 1.45
CA MET A 78 -9.78 -3.54 0.27
C MET A 78 -11.18 -3.05 -0.10
N GLY A 79 -12.04 -2.78 0.89
CA GLY A 79 -13.41 -2.35 0.62
C GLY A 79 -13.49 -1.02 -0.13
N ILE A 80 -12.74 0.00 0.30
CA ILE A 80 -12.75 1.32 -0.36
C ILE A 80 -12.25 1.20 -1.81
N PRO A 81 -11.08 0.61 -2.11
CA PRO A 81 -10.64 0.44 -3.50
C PRO A 81 -11.63 -0.32 -4.38
N ILE A 82 -12.24 -1.40 -3.90
CA ILE A 82 -13.24 -2.16 -4.66
C ILE A 82 -14.48 -1.32 -4.96
N ILE A 83 -14.94 -0.54 -3.98
CA ILE A 83 -16.08 0.38 -4.16
C ILE A 83 -15.73 1.43 -5.20
N VAL A 84 -14.55 2.06 -5.14
CA VAL A 84 -14.12 3.07 -6.12
C VAL A 84 -13.96 2.47 -7.52
N MET A 85 -13.38 1.27 -7.64
CA MET A 85 -13.28 0.56 -8.94
C MET A 85 -14.66 0.30 -9.55
N THR A 86 -15.66 -0.01 -8.72
CA THR A 86 -17.04 -0.19 -9.15
C THR A 86 -17.68 1.15 -9.52
N LEU A 87 -17.56 2.17 -8.68
CA LEU A 87 -18.12 3.50 -8.94
C LEU A 87 -17.49 4.19 -10.16
N HIS A 88 -16.25 3.88 -10.47
CA HIS A 88 -15.57 4.37 -11.68
C HIS A 88 -16.35 4.01 -12.95
N THR A 89 -17.12 2.92 -12.99
CA THR A 89 -17.92 2.61 -14.19
C THR A 89 -18.95 3.69 -14.48
N ILE A 90 -19.41 4.45 -13.49
CA ILE A 90 -20.40 5.53 -13.69
C ILE A 90 -19.83 6.69 -14.50
N VAL A 91 -18.54 6.96 -14.32
CA VAL A 91 -17.84 8.12 -14.92
C VAL A 91 -16.84 7.69 -15.99
N GLN A 92 -16.96 6.46 -16.48
CA GLN A 92 -16.12 5.93 -17.53
C GLN A 92 -16.79 6.20 -18.88
N GLY A 93 -16.15 7.02 -19.72
CA GLY A 93 -16.70 7.38 -21.04
C GLY A 93 -16.70 6.21 -22.04
N HIS A 94 -15.58 5.50 -22.09
CA HIS A 94 -15.35 4.40 -23.02
C HIS A 94 -14.44 3.34 -22.40
N ARG A 95 -14.10 2.28 -23.14
CA ARG A 95 -13.49 1.08 -22.56
C ARG A 95 -12.13 1.35 -21.92
N PHE A 96 -11.20 1.94 -22.67
CA PHE A 96 -9.88 2.39 -22.22
C PHE A 96 -9.16 3.12 -23.36
N ASN A 97 -8.04 3.77 -23.02
CA ASN A 97 -7.14 4.37 -24.00
C ASN A 97 -5.87 3.53 -24.12
N VAL A 98 -5.32 3.50 -25.33
CA VAL A 98 -4.01 2.96 -25.61
C VAL A 98 -3.11 4.11 -26.04
N LEU A 99 -2.11 4.43 -25.22
CA LEU A 99 -1.09 5.41 -25.56
C LEU A 99 0.11 4.66 -26.14
N GLU A 100 0.59 5.11 -27.30
CA GLU A 100 1.83 4.61 -27.88
C GLU A 100 3.00 4.80 -26.87
N ASP A 101 3.85 3.78 -26.73
CA ASP A 101 4.96 3.66 -25.76
C ASP A 101 4.60 3.53 -24.27
N ILE A 102 3.35 3.81 -23.88
CA ILE A 102 2.89 3.72 -22.49
C ILE A 102 2.04 2.46 -22.27
N GLY A 103 1.10 2.19 -23.16
CA GLY A 103 0.16 1.07 -23.05
C GLY A 103 -1.23 1.51 -22.61
N CYS A 104 -1.89 0.67 -21.80
CA CYS A 104 -3.31 0.77 -21.51
C CYS A 104 -3.59 1.63 -20.27
N ILE A 105 -4.30 2.74 -20.47
CA ILE A 105 -4.68 3.66 -19.39
C ILE A 105 -6.20 3.71 -19.20
N PRO A 106 -6.68 3.85 -17.95
CA PRO A 106 -8.10 4.03 -17.70
C PRO A 106 -8.55 5.40 -18.23
N THR A 107 -9.76 5.44 -18.78
CA THR A 107 -10.44 6.68 -19.16
C THR A 107 -11.41 7.09 -18.06
N THR A 108 -11.31 8.33 -17.61
CA THR A 108 -12.25 8.95 -16.67
C THR A 108 -12.82 10.19 -17.33
N TYR A 109 -14.12 10.23 -17.53
CA TYR A 109 -14.80 11.39 -18.10
C TYR A 109 -14.93 12.47 -17.02
N LEU A 110 -14.31 13.63 -17.25
CA LEU A 110 -14.21 14.71 -16.26
C LEU A 110 -15.54 15.47 -16.13
N THR A 111 -16.46 14.86 -15.41
CA THR A 111 -17.76 15.43 -15.06
C THR A 111 -17.83 15.71 -13.56
N PRO A 112 -18.76 16.57 -13.07
CA PRO A 112 -18.91 16.83 -11.64
C PRO A 112 -18.98 15.57 -10.75
N PRO A 113 -19.63 14.45 -11.13
CA PRO A 113 -19.59 13.22 -10.34
C PRO A 113 -18.23 12.52 -10.30
N ALA A 114 -17.31 12.74 -11.24
CA ALA A 114 -15.98 12.10 -11.22
C ALA A 114 -15.15 12.51 -10.00
N TYR A 115 -15.29 13.76 -9.55
CA TYR A 115 -14.59 14.30 -8.39
C TYR A 115 -14.91 13.53 -7.09
N PRO A 116 -16.18 13.45 -6.63
CA PRO A 116 -16.51 12.72 -5.42
C PRO A 116 -16.43 11.19 -5.56
N LEU A 117 -16.60 10.65 -6.78
CA LEU A 117 -16.62 9.20 -6.98
C LEU A 117 -15.22 8.59 -7.06
N VAL A 118 -14.26 9.28 -7.67
CA VAL A 118 -12.93 8.72 -7.96
C VAL A 118 -11.81 9.62 -7.43
N LEU A 119 -11.78 10.89 -7.84
CA LEU A 119 -10.61 11.75 -7.64
C LEU A 119 -10.38 12.19 -6.18
N MET A 120 -11.43 12.31 -5.37
CA MET A 120 -11.29 12.78 -3.98
C MET A 120 -10.63 11.75 -3.04
N TRP A 121 -10.70 10.47 -3.36
CA TRP A 121 -10.37 9.40 -2.41
C TRP A 121 -8.89 9.37 -2.00
N PRO A 122 -7.91 9.46 -2.91
CA PRO A 122 -6.50 9.50 -2.52
C PRO A 122 -6.19 10.68 -1.59
N LEU A 123 -6.75 11.86 -1.86
CA LEU A 123 -6.59 13.06 -1.03
C LEU A 123 -7.23 12.89 0.35
N LEU A 124 -8.48 12.42 0.39
CA LEU A 124 -9.20 12.20 1.64
C LEU A 124 -8.46 11.19 2.53
N LEU A 125 -8.06 10.05 1.97
CA LEU A 125 -7.33 9.02 2.69
C LEU A 125 -5.96 9.52 3.15
N GLY A 126 -5.23 10.26 2.31
CA GLY A 126 -3.96 10.90 2.65
C GLY A 126 -4.09 11.88 3.82
N CYS A 127 -5.10 12.76 3.81
CA CYS A 127 -5.37 13.70 4.89
C CYS A 127 -5.72 13.00 6.22
N ILE A 128 -6.58 11.96 6.18
CA ILE A 128 -6.90 11.18 7.38
C ILE A 128 -5.64 10.45 7.88
N SER A 129 -4.85 9.89 6.98
CA SER A 129 -3.56 9.25 7.30
C SER A 129 -2.61 10.23 7.99
N PHE A 130 -2.56 11.50 7.53
CA PHE A 130 -1.76 12.56 8.14
C PHE A 130 -2.15 12.88 9.57
N ILE A 131 -3.45 12.93 9.85
CA ILE A 131 -3.96 13.13 11.21
C ILE A 131 -3.50 11.97 12.11
N TYR A 132 -3.64 10.72 11.68
CA TYR A 132 -3.18 9.57 12.47
C TYR A 132 -1.66 9.55 12.66
N ALA A 133 -0.87 9.88 11.63
CA ALA A 133 0.58 9.97 11.72
C ALA A 133 1.00 11.04 12.76
N THR A 134 0.38 12.21 12.71
CA THR A 134 0.64 13.31 13.66
C THR A 134 0.29 12.90 15.09
N LEU A 135 -0.89 12.30 15.30
CA LEU A 135 -1.30 11.81 16.62
C LEU A 135 -0.38 10.71 17.15
N THR A 136 0.10 9.83 16.27
CA THR A 136 1.07 8.77 16.59
C THR A 136 2.38 9.38 17.06
N LEU A 137 2.91 10.36 16.33
CA LEU A 137 4.14 11.04 16.66
C LEU A 137 4.02 11.78 18.00
N VAL A 138 2.95 12.54 18.22
CA VAL A 138 2.70 13.25 19.48
C VAL A 138 2.60 12.28 20.66
N SER A 139 1.89 11.16 20.48
CA SER A 139 1.73 10.14 21.54
C SER A 139 3.06 9.47 21.86
N PHE A 140 3.85 9.15 20.83
CA PHE A 140 5.19 8.60 20.98
C PHE A 140 6.12 9.57 21.74
N TRP A 141 6.15 10.85 21.35
CA TRP A 141 7.01 11.84 21.99
C TRP A 141 6.67 12.04 23.47
N ARG A 142 5.37 12.11 23.81
CA ARG A 142 4.92 12.27 25.20
C ARG A 142 5.22 11.05 26.07
N ARG A 143 5.23 9.83 25.49
CA ARG A 143 5.27 8.56 26.25
C ARG A 143 6.46 7.68 25.89
N ARG A 144 7.56 8.26 25.39
CA ARG A 144 8.70 7.51 24.84
C ARG A 144 9.30 6.46 25.80
N VAL A 145 9.23 6.70 27.11
CA VAL A 145 9.73 5.78 28.15
C VAL A 145 8.82 4.56 28.28
N GLU A 146 7.51 4.76 28.39
CA GLU A 146 6.50 3.69 28.44
C GLU A 146 6.47 2.89 27.12
N PHE A 147 6.60 3.59 26.00
CA PHE A 147 6.63 2.99 24.67
C PHE A 147 7.80 2.01 24.51
N ALA A 148 8.97 2.33 25.06
CA ALA A 148 10.11 1.42 25.04
C ALA A 148 9.82 0.10 25.78
N VAL A 149 8.98 0.13 26.81
CA VAL A 149 8.52 -1.07 27.54
C VAL A 149 7.49 -1.85 26.72
N VAL A 150 6.49 -1.18 26.16
CA VAL A 150 5.46 -1.81 25.31
C VAL A 150 6.09 -2.48 24.09
N LEU A 151 7.12 -1.87 23.51
CA LEU A 151 7.78 -2.42 22.35
C LEU A 151 8.63 -3.65 22.69
N LYS A 152 9.25 -3.68 23.88
CA LYS A 152 9.96 -4.86 24.38
C LYS A 152 9.02 -6.04 24.69
N SER A 153 7.79 -5.77 25.11
CA SER A 153 6.81 -6.84 25.40
C SER A 153 6.16 -7.41 24.14
N ASN A 154 6.27 -6.74 22.99
CA ASN A 154 5.77 -7.21 21.71
C ASN A 154 6.84 -7.96 20.92
N SER A 155 6.77 -9.30 20.89
CA SER A 155 7.74 -10.13 20.16
C SER A 155 7.74 -9.94 18.63
N SER A 156 6.66 -9.40 18.06
CA SER A 156 6.52 -9.22 16.61
C SER A 156 6.94 -7.85 16.07
N LEU A 157 7.20 -6.86 16.94
CA LEU A 157 7.41 -5.46 16.53
C LEU A 157 8.69 -4.89 17.16
N THR A 158 9.70 -4.61 16.34
CA THR A 158 10.94 -3.96 16.77
C THR A 158 10.84 -2.43 16.63
N ALA A 159 11.67 -1.68 17.36
CA ALA A 159 11.72 -0.21 17.27
C ALA A 159 12.02 0.25 15.85
N SER A 160 13.04 -0.36 15.25
CA SER A 160 13.48 -0.05 13.90
C SER A 160 12.35 -0.28 12.88
N ARG A 161 11.64 -1.41 12.97
CA ARG A 161 10.48 -1.71 12.11
C ARG A 161 9.37 -0.68 12.29
N TYR A 162 9.08 -0.28 13.53
CA TYR A 162 8.06 0.72 13.83
C TYR A 162 8.38 2.07 13.17
N PHE A 163 9.60 2.59 13.35
CA PHE A 163 9.99 3.87 12.76
C PHE A 163 10.06 3.84 11.24
N ARG A 164 10.49 2.72 10.64
CA ARG A 164 10.48 2.55 9.18
C ARG A 164 9.07 2.56 8.60
N LEU A 165 8.12 1.90 9.27
CA LEU A 165 6.70 1.95 8.86
C LEU A 165 6.14 3.37 8.97
N MET A 166 6.45 4.07 10.06
CA MET A 166 6.04 5.47 10.24
C MET A 166 6.65 6.38 9.16
N LEU A 167 7.94 6.21 8.86
CA LEU A 167 8.63 6.96 7.81
C LEU A 167 8.05 6.68 6.42
N LEU A 168 7.77 5.42 6.09
CA LEU A 168 7.11 5.03 4.83
C LEU A 168 5.78 5.77 4.68
N SER A 169 4.93 5.71 5.70
CA SER A 169 3.61 6.37 5.67
C SER A 169 3.73 7.89 5.57
N CYS A 170 4.68 8.52 6.26
CA CYS A 170 4.91 9.97 6.15
C CYS A 170 5.38 10.38 4.75
N ILE A 171 6.34 9.65 4.16
CA ILE A 171 6.83 9.94 2.80
C ILE A 171 5.70 9.76 1.79
N GLU A 172 4.94 8.67 1.90
CA GLU A 172 3.81 8.40 1.02
C GLU A 172 2.82 9.57 1.04
N MET A 173 2.43 10.07 2.21
CA MET A 173 1.51 11.21 2.31
C MET A 173 2.07 12.51 1.72
N VAL A 174 3.36 12.81 1.96
CA VAL A 174 4.02 14.02 1.44
C VAL A 174 4.13 13.98 -0.08
N CYS A 175 4.18 12.80 -0.67
CA CYS A 175 4.16 12.63 -2.12
C CYS A 175 2.72 12.61 -2.66
N THR A 176 1.86 11.73 -2.15
CA THR A 176 0.52 11.46 -2.69
C THR A 176 -0.42 12.65 -2.58
N VAL A 177 -0.42 13.42 -1.48
CA VAL A 177 -1.37 14.53 -1.30
C VAL A 177 -1.07 15.70 -2.27
N PRO A 178 0.16 16.23 -2.34
CA PRO A 178 0.49 17.27 -3.31
C PRO A 178 0.36 16.80 -4.75
N LEU A 179 0.80 15.56 -5.07
CA LEU A 179 0.67 15.01 -6.42
C LEU A 179 -0.80 14.85 -6.83
N GLY A 180 -1.66 14.35 -5.94
CA GLY A 180 -3.09 14.24 -6.20
C GLY A 180 -3.75 15.60 -6.41
N ALA A 181 -3.42 16.58 -5.57
CA ALA A 181 -3.95 17.94 -5.71
C ALA A 181 -3.46 18.61 -7.01
N TYR A 182 -2.19 18.42 -7.36
CA TYR A 182 -1.61 18.93 -8.60
C TYR A 182 -2.23 18.27 -9.82
N SER A 183 -2.46 16.95 -9.79
CA SER A 183 -3.11 16.21 -10.89
C SER A 183 -4.53 16.73 -11.15
N ILE A 184 -5.32 16.94 -10.09
CA ILE A 184 -6.66 17.54 -10.24
C ILE A 184 -6.57 18.97 -10.78
N TYR A 185 -5.58 19.75 -10.33
CA TYR A 185 -5.39 21.12 -10.80
C TYR A 185 -5.09 21.17 -12.30
N ILE A 186 -4.13 20.38 -12.79
CA ILE A 186 -3.78 20.35 -14.22
C ILE A 186 -4.91 19.79 -15.09
N ASP A 187 -5.70 18.84 -14.57
CA ASP A 187 -6.86 18.30 -15.30
C ASP A 187 -8.01 19.32 -15.41
N THR A 188 -8.09 20.27 -14.47
CA THR A 188 -9.15 21.30 -14.44
C THR A 188 -8.66 22.67 -14.98
N ALA A 189 -7.35 22.89 -15.05
CA ALA A 189 -6.78 24.17 -15.46
C ALA A 189 -6.90 24.38 -16.98
N GLY A 190 -7.92 25.12 -17.38
CA GLY A 190 -8.18 25.49 -18.78
C GLY A 190 -9.10 24.53 -19.53
N VAL A 191 -9.60 23.48 -18.87
CA VAL A 191 -10.59 22.53 -19.41
C VAL A 191 -11.95 22.83 -18.81
N HIS A 192 -12.99 22.88 -19.65
CA HIS A 192 -14.36 23.04 -19.17
C HIS A 192 -14.82 21.70 -18.61
N VAL A 193 -15.26 21.67 -17.36
CA VAL A 193 -15.86 20.47 -16.76
C VAL A 193 -17.21 20.23 -17.44
N ASP A 194 -17.32 19.14 -18.20
CA ASP A 194 -18.53 18.82 -18.93
C ASP A 194 -19.67 18.45 -17.98
N ALA A 195 -20.89 18.90 -18.29
CA ALA A 195 -22.05 18.56 -17.48
C ALA A 195 -22.37 17.06 -17.62
N TRP A 196 -22.63 16.39 -16.50
CA TRP A 196 -23.13 15.01 -16.55
C TRP A 196 -24.60 15.02 -16.97
N ILE A 197 -24.89 14.56 -18.20
CA ILE A 197 -26.24 14.58 -18.77
C ILE A 197 -27.01 13.33 -18.36
N SER A 198 -26.51 12.14 -18.73
CA SER A 198 -27.15 10.87 -18.39
C SER A 198 -26.18 9.69 -18.50
N TRP A 199 -26.55 8.55 -17.92
CA TRP A 199 -25.80 7.30 -18.10
C TRP A 199 -25.64 6.91 -19.57
N ALA A 200 -26.72 7.04 -20.35
CA ALA A 200 -26.74 6.67 -21.77
C ALA A 200 -25.81 7.56 -22.62
N ASP A 201 -25.70 8.83 -22.25
CA ASP A 201 -24.79 9.81 -22.88
C ASP A 201 -23.33 9.51 -22.53
N THR A 202 -23.02 9.32 -21.24
CA THR A 202 -21.67 8.98 -20.80
C THR A 202 -21.17 7.65 -21.38
N HIS A 203 -22.06 6.68 -21.59
CA HIS A 203 -21.73 5.37 -22.15
C HIS A 203 -22.06 5.24 -23.64
N PHE A 204 -22.20 6.35 -24.35
CA PHE A 204 -22.41 6.30 -25.79
C PHE A 204 -21.17 5.70 -26.47
N ASP A 205 -21.37 4.63 -27.25
CA ASP A 205 -20.30 3.85 -27.87
C ASP A 205 -19.22 3.36 -26.88
N PHE A 206 -19.64 2.88 -25.71
CA PHE A 206 -18.72 2.46 -24.63
C PHE A 206 -17.63 1.46 -25.05
N TRP A 207 -17.89 0.61 -26.04
CA TRP A 207 -16.93 -0.39 -26.52
C TRP A 207 -15.80 0.20 -27.36
N PHE A 208 -15.87 1.49 -27.68
CA PHE A 208 -14.82 2.24 -28.36
C PHE A 208 -13.51 2.18 -27.57
N ILE A 209 -12.41 2.04 -28.31
CA ILE A 209 -11.04 2.06 -27.80
C ILE A 209 -10.33 3.19 -28.51
N GLU A 210 -9.83 4.14 -27.73
CA GLU A 210 -9.10 5.27 -28.27
C GLU A 210 -7.60 4.93 -28.37
N PHE A 211 -7.04 5.10 -29.57
CA PHE A 211 -5.62 4.91 -29.84
C PHE A 211 -4.95 6.27 -30.01
N VAL A 212 -4.07 6.64 -29.09
CA VAL A 212 -3.42 7.95 -29.08
C VAL A 212 -1.93 7.80 -29.42
N PRO A 213 -1.48 8.27 -30.61
CA PRO A 213 -0.09 8.16 -31.01
C PRO A 213 0.81 9.10 -30.21
N ALA A 214 2.10 8.77 -30.14
CA ALA A 214 3.12 9.50 -29.40
C ALA A 214 3.17 10.98 -29.80
N SER A 215 3.03 11.27 -31.10
CA SER A 215 2.99 12.64 -31.62
C SER A 215 1.84 13.48 -31.08
N VAL A 216 0.72 12.87 -30.67
CA VAL A 216 -0.45 13.57 -30.15
C VAL A 216 -0.35 13.75 -28.65
N TRP A 217 -0.11 12.67 -27.90
CA TRP A 217 -0.07 12.77 -26.44
C TRP A 217 1.18 13.51 -25.93
N GLN A 218 2.30 13.44 -26.65
CA GLN A 218 3.52 14.17 -26.30
C GLN A 218 3.47 15.66 -26.65
N ASN A 219 2.49 16.09 -27.45
CA ASN A 219 2.36 17.49 -27.86
C ASN A 219 1.92 18.40 -26.71
N ASN A 220 1.22 17.87 -25.70
CA ASN A 220 0.77 18.63 -24.54
C ASN A 220 1.64 18.33 -23.31
N HIS A 221 2.46 19.31 -22.91
CA HIS A 221 3.37 19.15 -21.78
C HIS A 221 2.66 18.78 -20.46
N ASN A 222 1.50 19.37 -20.18
CA ASN A 222 0.76 19.07 -18.94
C ASN A 222 0.28 17.62 -18.93
N TYR A 223 -0.18 17.12 -20.07
CA TYR A 223 -0.63 15.73 -20.22
C TYR A 223 0.53 14.75 -20.08
N VAL A 224 1.69 15.03 -20.70
CA VAL A 224 2.92 14.24 -20.54
C VAL A 224 3.32 14.13 -19.07
N VAL A 225 3.32 15.25 -18.35
CA VAL A 225 3.67 15.28 -16.93
C VAL A 225 2.69 14.42 -16.12
N ALA A 226 1.37 14.52 -16.37
CA ALA A 226 0.36 13.72 -15.68
C ALA A 226 0.56 12.21 -15.89
N VAL A 227 0.73 11.80 -17.15
CA VAL A 227 0.92 10.39 -17.53
C VAL A 227 2.21 9.83 -16.92
N GLU A 228 3.32 10.55 -17.06
CA GLU A 228 4.61 10.12 -16.52
C GLU A 228 4.62 10.07 -14.99
N LEU A 229 4.01 11.06 -14.31
CA LEU A 229 3.87 11.02 -12.85
C LEU A 229 3.08 9.79 -12.40
N GLY A 230 1.97 9.47 -13.08
CA GLY A 230 1.19 8.26 -12.82
C GLY A 230 2.00 6.98 -13.00
N ARG A 231 2.76 6.90 -14.10
CA ARG A 231 3.62 5.75 -14.43
C ARG A 231 4.74 5.52 -13.41
N TRP A 232 5.44 6.58 -13.01
CA TRP A 232 6.59 6.48 -12.10
C TRP A 232 6.21 6.32 -10.62
N LEU A 233 4.97 6.67 -10.23
CA LEU A 233 4.50 6.56 -8.86
C LEU A 233 4.60 5.11 -8.32
N TYR A 234 4.23 4.11 -9.13
CA TYR A 234 4.24 2.71 -8.69
C TYR A 234 5.64 2.09 -8.58
N PRO A 235 6.57 2.30 -9.52
CA PRO A 235 7.96 1.89 -9.35
C PRO A 235 8.64 2.59 -8.17
N ILE A 236 8.47 3.92 -8.04
CA ILE A 236 9.09 4.70 -6.97
C ILE A 236 8.61 4.23 -5.59
N SER A 237 7.32 3.97 -5.41
CA SER A 237 6.80 3.43 -4.15
C SER A 237 7.38 2.04 -3.82
N GLY A 238 7.58 1.19 -4.82
CA GLY A 238 8.26 -0.10 -4.66
C GLY A 238 9.73 0.04 -4.25
N LEU A 239 10.47 0.95 -4.91
CA LEU A 239 11.86 1.25 -4.58
C LEU A 239 11.99 1.85 -3.18
N LEU A 240 11.08 2.75 -2.79
CA LEU A 240 11.02 3.32 -1.45
C LEU A 240 10.80 2.23 -0.39
N PHE A 241 9.87 1.31 -0.63
CA PHE A 241 9.64 0.17 0.25
C PHE A 241 10.91 -0.69 0.38
N PHE A 242 11.58 -0.99 -0.73
CA PHE A 242 12.84 -1.73 -0.71
C PHE A 242 13.96 -0.98 0.01
N ALA A 243 14.07 0.34 -0.15
CA ALA A 243 15.07 1.15 0.56
C ALA A 243 14.87 1.10 2.08
N LEU A 244 13.62 1.13 2.55
CA LEU A 244 13.32 1.11 3.99
C LEU A 244 13.41 -0.30 4.61
N PHE A 245 12.95 -1.33 3.89
CA PHE A 245 12.83 -2.69 4.44
C PHE A 245 13.86 -3.68 3.91
N GLY A 246 14.40 -3.47 2.71
CA GLY A 246 15.41 -4.34 2.09
C GLY A 246 16.76 -4.30 2.79
N PHE A 247 17.16 -3.14 3.31
CA PHE A 247 18.41 -2.98 4.09
C PHE A 247 18.21 -3.19 5.60
N ALA A 248 17.03 -3.67 6.01
CA ALA A 248 16.77 -3.98 7.41
C ALA A 248 17.65 -5.13 7.91
N GLU A 249 18.11 -5.09 9.16
CA GLU A 249 18.87 -6.20 9.76
C GLU A 249 18.10 -7.52 9.68
N GLU A 250 16.78 -7.47 9.85
CA GLU A 250 15.91 -8.63 9.71
C GLU A 250 15.95 -9.20 8.28
N ALA A 251 15.85 -8.34 7.25
CA ALA A 251 15.92 -8.76 5.85
C ALA A 251 17.31 -9.28 5.49
N MET A 252 18.37 -8.58 5.90
CA MET A 252 19.75 -8.98 5.70
C MET A 252 20.06 -10.34 6.35
N ARG A 253 19.46 -10.64 7.51
CA ARG A 253 19.58 -11.96 8.15
C ARG A 253 18.97 -13.05 7.26
N HIS A 254 17.80 -12.82 6.68
CA HIS A 254 17.19 -13.77 5.74
C HIS A 254 18.00 -13.89 4.44
N TYR A 255 18.54 -12.80 3.90
CA TYR A 255 19.42 -12.84 2.72
C TYR A 255 20.69 -13.64 2.99
N ARG A 256 21.31 -13.48 4.17
CA ARG A 256 22.47 -14.31 4.57
C ARG A 256 22.11 -15.78 4.65
N VAL A 257 20.98 -16.13 5.24
CA VAL A 257 20.52 -17.53 5.32
C VAL A 257 20.30 -18.11 3.93
N ALA A 258 19.61 -17.39 3.04
CA ALA A 258 19.38 -17.81 1.66
C ALA A 258 20.70 -17.94 0.88
N PHE A 259 21.60 -16.96 1.01
CA PHE A 259 22.93 -16.98 0.40
C PHE A 259 23.73 -18.22 0.84
N TRP A 260 23.77 -18.52 2.15
CA TRP A 260 24.46 -19.71 2.65
C TRP A 260 23.78 -21.01 2.24
N TRP A 261 22.46 -21.02 2.07
CA TRP A 261 21.73 -22.16 1.53
C TRP A 261 22.13 -22.43 0.07
N ILE A 262 22.23 -21.40 -0.77
CA ILE A 262 22.71 -21.52 -2.15
C ILE A 262 24.20 -21.90 -2.18
N ALA A 263 25.04 -21.23 -1.39
CA ALA A 263 26.47 -21.47 -1.34
C ALA A 263 26.82 -22.92 -0.93
N ARG A 264 25.97 -23.55 -0.10
CA ARG A 264 26.08 -24.98 0.23
C ARG A 264 25.92 -25.89 -0.98
N HIS A 265 25.06 -25.55 -1.94
CA HIS A 265 24.96 -26.31 -3.20
C HIS A 265 26.23 -26.24 -4.04
N PHE A 266 27.03 -25.19 -3.87
CA PHE A 266 28.33 -25.01 -4.53
C PHE A 266 29.52 -25.44 -3.66
N GLY A 267 29.30 -26.15 -2.54
CA GLY A 267 30.36 -26.68 -1.68
C GLY A 267 31.05 -25.64 -0.77
N ILE A 268 30.57 -24.39 -0.73
CA ILE A 268 31.13 -23.32 0.10
C ILE A 268 30.43 -23.32 1.46
N GLN A 269 31.15 -23.70 2.52
CA GLN A 269 30.61 -23.73 3.89
C GLN A 269 30.94 -22.46 4.68
N PRO A 270 30.03 -22.03 5.59
CA PRO A 270 30.30 -20.90 6.48
C PRO A 270 31.42 -21.23 7.46
N ARG A 271 32.35 -20.29 7.66
CA ARG A 271 33.35 -20.37 8.74
C ARG A 271 32.61 -20.43 10.09
N VAL A 272 32.96 -21.43 10.91
CA VAL A 272 32.20 -21.96 12.07
C VAL A 272 31.81 -20.93 13.15
N GLY A 273 32.35 -19.70 13.14
CA GLY A 273 32.03 -18.67 14.12
C GLY A 273 30.62 -18.04 14.04
N ASN A 274 29.88 -18.21 12.93
CA ASN A 274 28.60 -17.52 12.70
C ASN A 274 27.33 -18.40 12.84
N LEU A 275 27.46 -19.71 13.11
CA LEU A 275 26.34 -20.67 13.13
C LEU A 275 25.70 -20.85 14.52
N SER A 276 26.39 -20.48 15.60
CA SER A 276 25.86 -20.59 16.97
C SER A 276 24.65 -19.68 17.21
N SER A 277 24.56 -18.53 16.55
CA SER A 277 23.42 -17.60 16.68
C SER A 277 22.20 -17.97 15.82
N VAL A 278 22.38 -18.80 14.78
CA VAL A 278 21.31 -19.19 13.85
C VAL A 278 20.58 -20.45 14.35
N ASN A 279 21.30 -21.47 14.83
CA ASN A 279 20.68 -22.70 15.32
C ASN A 279 19.98 -22.55 16.68
N ILE A 280 20.44 -21.64 17.55
CA ILE A 280 19.78 -21.39 18.84
C ILE A 280 18.38 -20.77 18.64
N TYR A 281 18.17 -20.00 17.58
CA TYR A 281 16.89 -19.33 17.30
C TYR A 281 15.84 -20.24 16.62
N ASN A 282 16.26 -21.17 15.75
CA ASN A 282 15.31 -22.13 15.16
C ASN A 282 14.80 -23.14 16.21
N LYS A 283 15.62 -23.47 17.22
CA LYS A 283 15.21 -24.34 18.31
C LYS A 283 14.22 -23.66 19.27
N SER A 284 14.32 -22.34 19.48
CA SER A 284 13.39 -21.60 20.34
C SER A 284 12.03 -21.31 19.69
N GLN A 285 11.90 -21.33 18.36
CA GLN A 285 10.61 -21.22 17.68
C GLN A 285 9.81 -22.53 17.63
N HIS A 286 10.45 -23.69 17.78
CA HIS A 286 9.80 -25.00 17.72
C HIS A 286 9.45 -25.61 19.09
N LEU A 287 9.85 -24.98 20.20
CA LEU A 287 9.47 -25.42 21.54
C LEU A 287 8.17 -24.71 21.97
N ASN A 288 7.03 -25.29 21.58
CA ASN A 288 5.81 -25.22 22.39
C ASN A 288 5.75 -26.54 23.19
N PRO A 289 5.40 -26.50 24.48
CA PRO A 289 4.24 -27.32 24.84
C PRO A 289 3.36 -26.72 25.94
N ASN A 290 2.08 -27.03 25.82
CA ASN A 290 1.13 -27.28 26.92
C ASN A 290 1.78 -27.37 28.31
N ILE A 291 1.54 -26.36 29.15
CA ILE A 291 1.66 -26.47 30.60
C ILE A 291 0.24 -26.36 31.15
N SER A 292 -0.30 -27.51 31.56
CA SER A 292 -1.48 -27.64 32.39
C SER A 292 -1.22 -26.99 33.75
N ILE A 293 -2.07 -26.04 34.12
CA ILE A 293 -2.12 -25.40 35.44
C ILE A 293 -2.66 -26.41 36.46
N PRO A 294 -1.96 -26.75 37.57
CA PRO A 294 -2.59 -27.42 38.70
C PRO A 294 -3.33 -26.40 39.55
N THR A 295 -4.57 -26.74 39.87
CA THR A 295 -5.49 -26.05 40.76
C THR A 295 -5.04 -26.05 42.22
N SER A 296 -5.41 -24.97 42.92
CA SER A 296 -5.24 -24.60 44.33
C SER A 296 -5.36 -25.71 45.39
N GLN A 297 -4.55 -25.60 46.46
CA GLN A 297 -4.97 -25.93 47.83
C GLN A 297 -4.56 -24.81 48.81
N SER A 298 -5.52 -24.47 49.68
CA SER A 298 -5.50 -23.40 50.68
C SER A 298 -4.79 -23.85 51.97
N PRO A 299 -4.19 -22.94 52.76
CA PRO A 299 -3.79 -23.25 54.12
C PRO A 299 -5.00 -23.09 55.06
N LYS A 300 -5.43 -24.19 55.69
CA LYS A 300 -6.30 -24.14 56.86
C LYS A 300 -5.43 -23.98 58.10
N GLY A 301 -5.69 -22.92 58.86
CA GLY A 301 -5.17 -22.78 60.21
C GLY A 301 -5.75 -23.84 61.15
N VAL A 302 -4.99 -24.15 62.18
CA VAL A 302 -5.45 -24.88 63.36
C VAL A 302 -5.00 -24.07 64.57
N LYS A 303 -5.99 -23.60 65.34
CA LYS A 303 -5.87 -23.28 66.75
C LYS A 303 -5.85 -24.61 67.50
N ASP A 304 -4.92 -24.77 68.42
CA ASP A 304 -5.17 -24.87 69.87
C ASP A 304 -3.84 -24.73 70.62
#